data_AF-A0A3C0S6V8-F1
#
_entry.id   AF-A0A3C0S6V8-F1
#
_cell.length_a   1.000
_cell.length_b   1.000
_cell.length_c   1.000
_cell.angle_alpha   90.00
_cell.angle_beta   90.00
_cell.angle_gamma   90.00
#
_symmetry.space_group_name_H-M   'P 1'
#
loop_
_entity.id
_entity.type
_entity.pdbx_description
1 polymer ?
#
loop_
_entity_poly.entity_id
_entity_poly.type
_entity_poly.pdbx_seq_one_letter_code
_entity_poly.pdbx_strand_id
1 'polypeptide(L)' 'MNNPIIALLGNPNVGKTSLFNRITKLNQKVGNYPGITVEKREGQVKANNKIYRIIDLPGTYTLFPSSLDEEVVFNT' A
#
# COMPACT_ATOMS: atom_id res chain seq x y z
N MET A 1 6.45 -8.52 -18.57
CA MET A 1 7.43 -7.75 -17.78
C MET A 1 6.76 -7.35 -16.48
N ASN A 2 7.38 -7.59 -15.33
CA ASN A 2 6.80 -7.16 -14.05
C ASN A 2 6.93 -5.63 -13.90
N ASN A 3 5.81 -4.96 -13.62
CA ASN A 3 5.81 -3.55 -13.30
C ASN A 3 6.48 -3.34 -11.93
N PRO A 4 7.41 -2.37 -11.78
CA PRO A 4 8.00 -2.07 -10.48
C PRO A 4 6.93 -1.72 -9.45
N ILE A 5 7.14 -2.14 -8.22
CA ILE A 5 6.23 -1.89 -7.09
C ILE A 5 6.80 -0.76 -6.24
N ILE A 6 5.93 0.18 -5.87
CA ILE A 6 6.22 1.25 -4.91
C ILE A 6 5.26 1.06 -3.74
N ALA A 7 5.79 0.79 -2.56
CA ALA A 7 5.01 0.68 -1.33
C ALA A 7 5.05 2.01 -0.57
N LEU A 8 3.88 2.48 -0.11
CA LEU A 8 3.76 3.63 0.77
C LEU A 8 3.75 3.12 2.21
N LEU A 9 4.82 3.44 2.94
CA LEU A 9 5.02 3.08 4.34
C LEU A 9 5.08 4.34 5.21
N GLY A 10 4.65 4.22 6.47
CA GLY A 10 4.80 5.26 7.48
C GLY A 10 3.70 5.24 8.54
N ASN A 11 3.83 6.12 9.53
CA ASN A 11 2.96 6.14 10.70
C ASN A 11 1.47 6.26 10.33
N PRO A 12 0.56 5.78 11.18
CA PRO A 12 -0.87 6.09 11.07
C PRO A 12 -1.12 7.60 10.93
N ASN A 13 -2.13 7.97 10.14
CA ASN A 13 -2.60 9.36 9.98
C ASN A 13 -1.62 10.39 9.37
N VAL A 14 -0.50 9.97 8.75
CA VAL A 14 0.43 10.89 8.05
C VAL A 14 0.04 11.24 6.59
N GLY A 15 -1.14 10.83 6.15
CA GLY A 15 -1.64 11.14 4.80
C GLY A 15 -1.24 10.16 3.69
N LYS A 16 -0.76 8.94 4.04
CA LYS A 16 -0.41 7.90 3.05
C LYS A 16 -1.55 7.58 2.08
N THR A 17 -2.74 7.32 2.60
CA THR A 17 -3.92 7.02 1.79
C THR A 17 -4.34 8.21 0.92
N SER A 18 -4.17 9.45 1.40
CA SER A 18 -4.40 10.65 0.58
C SER A 18 -3.39 10.75 -0.58
N LEU A 19 -2.12 10.43 -0.32
CA LEU A 19 -1.08 10.37 -1.35
C LEU A 19 -1.36 9.24 -2.36
N PHE A 20 -1.71 8.05 -1.88
CA PHE A 20 -2.13 6.91 -2.69
C PHE A 20 -3.22 7.31 -3.68
N ASN A 21 -4.35 7.84 -3.17
CA ASN A 21 -5.48 8.27 -3.97
C ASN A 21 -5.10 9.31 -5.02
N ARG A 22 -4.20 10.25 -4.69
CA ARG A 22 -3.72 11.28 -5.62
C ARG A 22 -2.88 10.69 -6.76
N ILE A 23 -2.07 9.66 -6.46
CA ILE A 23 -1.20 9.00 -7.44
C ILE A 23 -2.00 8.07 -8.36
N THR A 24 -2.88 7.24 -7.79
CA THR A 24 -3.60 6.17 -8.51
C THR A 24 -4.89 6.65 -9.17
N LYS A 25 -5.49 7.73 -8.65
CA LYS A 25 -6.81 8.24 -9.06
C LYS A 25 -7.86 7.12 -9.00
N LEU A 26 -8.55 6.85 -10.09
CA LEU A 26 -9.56 5.79 -10.18
C LEU A 26 -8.96 4.41 -10.51
N ASN A 27 -7.65 4.31 -10.77
CA ASN A 27 -6.99 3.04 -11.12
C ASN A 27 -6.52 2.30 -9.87
N GLN A 28 -7.44 2.04 -8.95
CA GLN A 28 -7.17 1.41 -7.66
C GLN A 28 -8.22 0.36 -7.32
N LYS A 29 -7.81 -0.62 -6.51
CA LYS A 29 -8.63 -1.69 -5.96
C LYS A 29 -8.42 -1.74 -4.46
N VAL A 30 -9.50 -1.99 -3.76
CA VAL A 30 -9.52 -2.21 -2.31
C VAL A 30 -10.05 -3.61 -2.06
N GLY A 31 -9.37 -4.35 -1.19
CA GLY A 31 -9.78 -5.66 -0.72
C GLY A 31 -9.17 -5.93 0.64
N ASN A 32 -9.06 -7.20 1.03
CA ASN A 32 -8.38 -7.62 2.24
C ASN A 32 -7.16 -8.47 1.92
N TYR A 33 -6.18 -8.50 2.81
CA TYR A 33 -5.11 -9.49 2.76
C TYR A 33 -5.66 -10.91 2.96
N PRO A 34 -5.08 -11.94 2.32
CA PRO A 34 -5.58 -13.30 2.42
C PRO A 34 -5.68 -13.79 3.87
N GLY A 35 -6.86 -14.26 4.26
CA GLY A 35 -7.07 -14.88 5.58
C GLY A 35 -7.24 -13.92 6.75
N ILE A 36 -7.20 -12.59 6.54
CA ILE A 36 -7.34 -11.58 7.60
C ILE A 36 -8.23 -10.40 7.17
N THR A 37 -8.67 -9.60 8.12
CA THR A 37 -9.51 -8.41 7.88
C THR A 37 -8.73 -7.13 7.62
N VAL A 38 -7.40 -7.23 7.44
CA VAL A 38 -6.54 -6.09 7.14
C VAL A 38 -6.79 -5.63 5.71
N GLU A 39 -7.13 -4.35 5.55
CA GLU A 39 -7.42 -3.76 4.25
C GLU A 39 -6.15 -3.70 3.38
N LYS A 40 -6.30 -4.04 2.11
CA LYS A 40 -5.27 -4.00 1.08
C LYS A 40 -5.70 -3.03 -0.02
N ARG A 41 -4.94 -1.94 -0.21
CA ARG A 41 -5.16 -1.00 -1.30
C ARG A 41 -4.02 -1.08 -2.31
N GLU A 42 -4.37 -1.33 -3.57
CA GLU A 42 -3.41 -1.41 -4.66
C GLU A 42 -3.91 -0.63 -5.86
N GLY A 43 -3.00 0.04 -6.55
CA GLY A 43 -3.35 0.77 -7.76
C GLY A 43 -2.21 0.82 -8.75
N GLN A 44 -2.43 1.51 -9.86
CA GLN A 44 -1.45 1.68 -10.91
C GLN A 44 -1.32 3.13 -11.31
N VAL A 45 -0.11 3.53 -11.69
CA VAL A 45 0.17 4.84 -12.28
C VAL A 45 1.10 4.67 -13.47
N LYS A 46 0.85 5.45 -14.53
CA LYS A 46 1.74 5.55 -15.68
C LYS A 46 2.57 6.82 -15.58
N ALA A 47 3.90 6.68 -15.58
CA ALA A 47 4.84 7.79 -15.54
C ALA A 47 6.08 7.44 -16.37
N ASN A 48 6.64 8.40 -17.13
CA ASN A 48 7.85 8.21 -17.94
C ASN A 48 7.79 6.97 -18.84
N ASN A 49 6.67 6.76 -19.53
CA ASN A 49 6.38 5.58 -20.36
C ASN A 49 6.49 4.22 -19.65
N LYS A 50 6.46 4.18 -18.32
CA LYS A 50 6.44 2.96 -17.50
C LYS A 50 5.17 2.91 -16.66
N ILE A 51 4.75 1.69 -16.32
CA ILE A 51 3.65 1.43 -15.39
C ILE A 51 4.27 1.02 -14.05
N TYR A 52 3.78 1.62 -12.97
CA TYR A 52 4.16 1.29 -11.60
C TYR A 52 2.94 0.78 -10.87
N ARG A 53 3.13 -0.26 -10.04
CA ARG A 53 2.12 -0.71 -9.08
C ARG A 53 2.36 0.04 -7.77
N ILE A 54 1.33 0.66 -7.23
CA ILE A 54 1.38 1.37 -5.96
C ILE A 54 0.62 0.53 -4.93
N ILE A 55 1.19 0.36 -3.74
CA ILE A 55 0.57 -0.33 -2.61
C ILE A 55 0.54 0.65 -1.42
N ASP A 56 -0.62 0.87 -0.82
CA ASP A 56 -0.74 1.58 0.47
C ASP A 56 -0.68 0.52 1.58
N LEU A 57 0.42 0.49 2.33
CA LEU A 57 0.55 -0.44 3.45
C LEU A 57 -0.17 0.11 4.69
N PRO A 58 -0.59 -0.76 5.63
CA PRO A 58 -1.09 -0.33 6.92
C PRO A 58 -0.14 0.67 7.60
N GLY A 59 -0.71 1.59 8.37
CA GLY A 59 0.11 2.49 9.17
C GLY A 59 0.80 1.72 10.28
N THR A 60 2.10 1.91 10.43
CA THR A 60 2.86 1.30 11.52
C THR A 60 3.78 2.32 12.19
N TYR A 61 3.99 2.17 13.50
CA TYR A 61 4.96 2.95 14.25
C TYR A 61 6.32 2.25 14.36
N THR A 62 6.37 0.93 14.18
CA THR A 62 7.59 0.13 14.36
C THR A 62 7.64 -1.03 13.37
N LEU A 63 8.83 -1.58 13.10
CA LEU A 63 8.95 -2.80 12.30
C LEU A 63 8.99 -4.07 13.15
N PHE A 64 8.63 -3.98 14.44
CA PHE A 64 8.52 -5.12 15.34
C PHE A 64 7.03 -5.38 15.59
N PRO A 65 6.43 -6.31 14.82
CA PRO A 65 4.98 -6.41 14.74
C PRO A 65 4.36 -6.82 16.08
N SER A 66 3.38 -6.04 16.50
CA SER A 66 2.53 -6.31 17.68
C SER A 66 1.04 -6.48 17.32
N SER A 67 0.70 -6.32 16.03
CA SER A 67 -0.66 -6.43 15.49
C SER A 67 -0.63 -7.01 14.07
N LEU A 68 -1.80 -7.47 13.56
CA LEU A 68 -1.93 -7.99 12.20
C LEU A 68 -1.57 -6.95 11.12
N ASP A 69 -1.88 -5.67 11.36
CA ASP A 69 -1.53 -4.57 10.46
C ASP A 69 -0.01 -4.44 10.34
N GLU A 70 0.71 -4.50 11.47
CA GLU A 70 2.18 -4.44 11.48
C GLU A 70 2.81 -5.73 10.94
N GLU A 71 2.18 -6.88 11.16
CA GLU A 71 2.62 -8.16 10.58
C GLU A 71 2.55 -8.14 9.05
N VAL A 72 1.49 -7.54 8.48
CA VAL A 72 1.39 -7.31 7.05
C VAL A 72 2.54 -6.44 6.54
N VAL A 73 2.89 -5.36 7.26
CA VAL A 73 4.00 -4.49 6.88
C VAL A 73 5.33 -5.25 6.92
N PHE A 74 5.55 -6.07 7.94
CA PHE A 74 6.79 -6.82 8.11
C PHE A 74 6.99 -7.92 7.05
N ASN A 75 5.91 -8.55 6.60
CA ASN A 75 5.94 -9.69 5.68
C ASN A 75 5.75 -9.35 4.18
N THR A 76 5.48 -8.08 3.83
CA THR A 76 5.29 -7.64 2.43
C THR A 76 6.60 -7.23 1.79
#